data_AF-A0A4Q1DD63-F1
#
_entry.id   AF-A0A4Q1DD63-F1
#
_cell.length_a   1.000
_cell.length_b   1.000
_cell.length_c   1.000
_cell.angle_alpha   90.00
_cell.angle_beta   90.00
_cell.angle_gamma   90.00
#
_symmetry.space_group_name_H-M   'P 1'
#
loop_
_entity.id
_entity.type
_entity.pdbx_description
1 polymer ?
#
loop_
_entity_poly.entity_id
_entity_poly.type
_entity_poly.pdbx_seq_one_letter_code
_entity_poly.pdbx_strand_id
1 'polypeptide(L)'
;MAVPTSKPELIQAIVTNYDKLRKDLSDITPEAAEKKELEGHAAGTVMSINNLVSYLLGWGELVLKWNRKKDNNEAVDFPETGYKWNELGKLAQKFYADYEKEDYNSLLVKLDKNVASILSLIESKSNKALYEVSWYEKWTLGRMIQFNTASPYTNARGRVRKWKKANNPV
;
A
#
# COMPACT_ATOMS: atom_id res chain seq x y z
N MET A 1 14.25 -0.61 -9.37
CA MET A 1 14.62 -1.69 -8.43
C MET A 1 14.15 -3.00 -9.02
N ALA A 2 14.96 -4.05 -8.91
CA ALA A 2 14.56 -5.39 -9.32
C ALA A 2 13.34 -5.85 -8.51
N VAL A 3 12.54 -6.74 -9.08
CA VAL A 3 11.44 -7.40 -8.38
C VAL A 3 12.05 -8.36 -7.36
N PRO A 4 11.71 -8.28 -6.07
CA PRO A 4 12.14 -9.25 -5.05
C PRO A 4 11.77 -10.69 -5.44
N THR A 5 12.72 -11.59 -5.24
CA THR A 5 12.60 -13.04 -5.54
C THR A 5 12.83 -13.93 -4.32
N SER A 6 13.15 -13.33 -3.16
CA SER A 6 13.38 -14.03 -1.90
C SER A 6 12.81 -13.27 -0.71
N LYS A 7 12.64 -13.95 0.43
CA LYS A 7 12.19 -13.34 1.70
C LYS A 7 13.06 -12.14 2.12
N PRO A 8 14.41 -12.24 2.15
CA PRO A 8 15.25 -11.10 2.52
C PRO A 8 15.11 -9.92 1.56
N GLU A 9 15.05 -10.18 0.25
CA GLU A 9 14.85 -9.13 -0.76
C GLU A 9 13.50 -8.43 -0.60
N LEU A 10 12.44 -9.16 -0.24
CA LEU A 10 11.12 -8.60 -0.01
C LEU A 10 11.11 -7.64 1.18
N ILE A 11 11.66 -8.10 2.30
CA ILE A 11 11.78 -7.31 3.53
C ILE A 11 12.59 -6.04 3.24
N GLN A 12 13.76 -6.20 2.62
CA GLN A 12 14.63 -5.07 2.28
C GLN A 12 13.92 -4.07 1.37
N ALA A 13 13.18 -4.54 0.35
CA ALA A 13 12.44 -3.67 -0.56
C ALA A 13 11.31 -2.91 0.15
N ILE A 14 10.57 -3.57 1.05
CA ILE A 14 9.50 -2.94 1.83
C ILE A 14 10.07 -1.87 2.75
N VAL A 15 11.05 -2.22 3.59
CA VAL A 15 11.69 -1.30 4.55
C VAL A 15 12.29 -0.10 3.81
N THR A 16 13.15 -0.35 2.84
CA THR A 16 13.85 0.72 2.10
C THR A 16 12.87 1.68 1.43
N ASN A 17 11.84 1.16 0.77
CA ASN A 17 10.91 1.99 0.00
C ASN A 17 9.95 2.73 0.92
N TYR A 18 9.53 2.08 2.00
CA TYR A 18 8.69 2.70 3.01
C TYR A 18 9.42 3.81 3.75
N ASP A 19 10.63 3.58 4.28
CA ASP A 19 11.39 4.61 5.01
C ASP A 19 11.60 5.88 4.16
N LYS A 20 11.92 5.67 2.89
CA LYS A 20 12.08 6.75 1.91
C LYS A 20 10.78 7.52 1.66
N LEU A 21 9.65 6.82 1.53
CA LEU A 21 8.33 7.43 1.40
C LEU A 21 7.93 8.16 2.69
N ARG A 22 8.09 7.50 3.84
CA ARG A 22 7.69 7.99 5.16
C ARG A 22 8.41 9.27 5.53
N LYS A 23 9.68 9.40 5.18
CA LYS A 23 10.45 10.65 5.27
C LYS A 23 9.86 11.75 4.38
N ASP A 24 9.51 11.43 3.13
CA ASP A 24 8.93 12.44 2.24
C ASP A 24 7.54 12.91 2.74
N LEU A 25 6.79 12.03 3.41
CA LEU A 25 5.48 12.29 4.02
C LEU A 25 5.56 13.06 5.34
N SER A 26 6.62 12.89 6.15
CA SER A 26 6.74 13.53 7.46
C SER A 26 6.88 15.05 7.39
N ASP A 27 7.35 15.58 6.25
CA ASP A 27 7.57 17.02 6.08
C ASP A 27 6.33 17.76 5.56
N ILE A 28 5.17 17.10 5.47
CA ILE A 28 3.94 17.67 4.91
C ILE A 28 3.01 18.07 6.05
N THR A 29 2.50 19.30 6.05
CA THR A 29 1.51 19.72 7.06
C THR A 29 0.14 19.09 6.79
N PRO A 30 -0.69 18.85 7.83
CA PRO A 30 -2.04 18.32 7.65
C PRO A 30 -2.89 19.15 6.66
N GLU A 31 -2.78 20.48 6.69
CA GLU A 31 -3.54 21.38 5.82
C GLU A 31 -3.12 21.23 4.36
N ALA A 32 -1.82 21.02 4.09
CA ALA A 32 -1.34 20.76 2.75
C ALA A 32 -1.75 19.35 2.27
N ALA A 33 -1.80 18.39 3.18
CA ALA A 33 -2.13 17.00 2.87
C ALA A 33 -3.59 16.80 2.43
N GLU A 34 -4.51 17.70 2.80
CA GLU A 34 -5.92 17.69 2.40
C GLU A 34 -6.17 18.20 0.98
N LYS A 35 -5.27 19.02 0.43
CA LYS A 35 -5.47 19.66 -0.88
C LYS A 35 -5.49 18.62 -2.00
N LYS A 36 -6.53 18.67 -2.85
CA LYS A 36 -6.72 17.75 -3.99
C LYS A 36 -5.92 18.20 -5.22
N GLU A 37 -4.60 18.13 -5.11
CA GLU A 37 -3.65 18.64 -6.10
C GLU A 37 -2.82 17.53 -6.77
N LEU A 38 -2.96 16.27 -6.33
CA LEU A 38 -2.33 15.12 -6.99
C LEU A 38 -3.23 14.59 -8.10
N GLU A 39 -2.63 14.20 -9.23
CA GLU A 39 -3.31 13.36 -10.22
C GLU A 39 -3.74 12.04 -9.54
N GLY A 40 -5.04 11.71 -9.65
CA GLY A 40 -5.62 10.52 -9.07
C GLY A 40 -5.20 9.23 -9.77
N HIS A 41 -5.67 8.08 -9.26
CA HIS A 41 -5.40 6.78 -9.86
C HIS A 41 -6.22 6.51 -11.13
N ALA A 42 -7.39 7.14 -11.26
CA ALA A 42 -8.17 7.14 -12.50
C ALA A 42 -7.82 8.39 -13.33
N ALA A 43 -7.70 8.23 -14.66
CA ALA A 43 -7.39 9.33 -15.55
C ALA A 43 -8.43 10.46 -15.42
N GLY A 44 -7.96 11.71 -15.36
CA GLY A 44 -8.83 12.89 -15.19
C GLY A 44 -9.34 13.14 -13.78
N THR A 45 -8.96 12.33 -12.79
CA THR A 45 -9.30 12.56 -11.38
C THR A 45 -8.17 13.26 -10.62
N VAL A 46 -8.51 13.89 -9.50
CA VAL A 46 -7.57 14.43 -8.53
C VAL A 46 -7.75 13.78 -7.17
N MET A 47 -6.68 13.71 -6.39
CA MET A 47 -6.67 13.17 -5.04
C MET A 47 -5.79 14.04 -4.12
N SER A 48 -5.97 13.89 -2.82
CA SER A 48 -5.10 14.51 -1.82
C SER A 48 -3.97 13.58 -1.36
N ILE A 49 -3.03 14.08 -0.55
CA ILE A 49 -2.03 13.23 0.11
C ILE A 49 -2.72 12.30 1.10
N ASN A 50 -3.76 12.76 1.82
CA ASN A 50 -4.57 11.89 2.68
C ASN A 50 -5.12 10.71 1.89
N ASN A 51 -5.72 10.96 0.72
CA ASN A 51 -6.22 9.89 -0.15
C ASN A 51 -5.10 8.93 -0.59
N LEU A 52 -3.92 9.43 -0.93
CA LEU A 52 -2.78 8.57 -1.26
C LEU A 52 -2.38 7.67 -0.08
N VAL A 53 -2.36 8.18 1.14
CA VAL A 53 -2.07 7.39 2.34
C VAL A 53 -3.19 6.36 2.62
N SER A 54 -4.46 6.76 2.51
CA SER A 54 -5.62 5.86 2.62
C SER A 54 -5.56 4.73 1.60
N TYR A 55 -5.12 5.00 0.37
CA TYR A 55 -4.92 3.99 -0.67
C TYR A 55 -3.86 2.96 -0.29
N LEU A 56 -2.71 3.41 0.24
CA LEU A 56 -1.65 2.50 0.69
C LEU A 56 -2.12 1.65 1.86
N LEU A 57 -2.83 2.25 2.81
CA LEU A 57 -3.45 1.57 3.94
C LEU A 57 -4.44 0.49 3.48
N GLY A 58 -5.37 0.85 2.59
CA GLY A 58 -6.37 -0.08 2.07
C GLY A 58 -5.76 -1.32 1.42
N TRP A 59 -4.73 -1.14 0.59
CA TRP A 59 -4.01 -2.28 -0.01
C TRP A 59 -3.25 -3.12 1.01
N GLY A 60 -2.63 -2.49 2.00
CA GLY A 60 -1.95 -3.20 3.08
C GLY A 60 -2.91 -4.02 3.94
N GLU A 61 -4.06 -3.46 4.30
CA GLU A 61 -5.12 -4.17 5.03
C GLU A 61 -5.69 -5.34 4.23
N LEU A 62 -5.83 -5.20 2.91
CA LEU A 62 -6.23 -6.32 2.04
C LEU A 62 -5.21 -7.46 2.07
N VAL A 63 -3.91 -7.16 2.00
CA VAL A 63 -2.86 -8.18 2.14
C VAL A 63 -3.01 -8.96 3.44
N LEU A 64 -3.15 -8.26 4.57
CA LEU A 64 -3.30 -8.88 5.88
C LEU A 64 -4.59 -9.71 5.95
N LYS A 65 -5.70 -9.18 5.43
CA LYS A 65 -6.99 -9.88 5.38
C LYS A 65 -6.92 -11.15 4.54
N TRP A 66 -6.34 -11.11 3.34
CA TRP A 66 -6.24 -12.29 2.49
C TRP A 66 -5.41 -13.39 3.16
N ASN A 67 -4.31 -13.02 3.81
CA ASN A 67 -3.46 -13.98 4.53
C ASN A 67 -4.17 -14.60 5.74
N ARG A 68 -4.82 -13.78 6.58
CA ARG A 68 -5.60 -14.28 7.72
C ARG A 68 -6.66 -15.29 7.28
N LYS A 69 -7.44 -14.95 6.25
CA LYS A 69 -8.48 -15.85 5.74
C LYS A 69 -7.89 -17.14 5.15
N LYS A 70 -6.82 -17.06 4.36
CA LYS A 70 -6.15 -18.24 3.80
C LYS A 70 -5.57 -19.14 4.90
N ASP A 71 -4.93 -18.56 5.91
CA ASP A 71 -4.38 -19.32 7.05
C ASP A 71 -5.50 -20.01 7.87
N ASN A 72 -6.71 -19.43 7.89
CA ASN A 72 -7.90 -20.02 8.51
C ASN A 72 -8.68 -20.98 7.58
N ASN A 73 -8.20 -21.26 6.36
CA ASN A 73 -8.92 -22.02 5.33
C ASN A 73 -10.31 -21.43 4.95
N GLU A 74 -10.47 -20.11 5.07
CA GLU A 74 -11.65 -19.38 4.65
C GLU A 74 -11.59 -18.98 3.17
N ALA A 75 -12.74 -18.82 2.53
CA ALA A 75 -12.84 -18.30 1.18
C ALA A 75 -12.40 -16.82 1.12
N VAL A 76 -11.59 -16.50 0.11
CA VAL A 76 -11.04 -15.16 -0.14
C VAL A 76 -11.47 -14.67 -1.50
N ASP A 77 -12.18 -13.55 -1.53
CA ASP A 77 -12.49 -12.82 -2.75
C ASP A 77 -11.31 -11.88 -3.08
N PHE A 78 -10.79 -11.99 -4.31
CA PHE A 78 -9.73 -11.14 -4.82
C PHE A 78 -10.25 -10.19 -5.91
N PRO A 79 -9.86 -8.90 -5.90
CA PRO A 79 -9.08 -8.22 -4.86
C PRO A 79 -9.86 -7.98 -3.56
N GLU A 80 -11.19 -7.83 -3.64
CA GLU A 80 -12.06 -7.61 -2.48
C GLU A 80 -13.48 -8.08 -2.84
N THR A 81 -14.26 -8.49 -1.84
CA THR A 81 -15.67 -8.87 -1.98
C THR A 81 -16.45 -7.75 -2.68
N GLY A 82 -17.06 -8.10 -3.81
CA GLY A 82 -17.82 -7.14 -4.63
C GLY A 82 -16.98 -6.33 -5.63
N TYR A 83 -15.68 -6.58 -5.74
CA TYR A 83 -14.78 -5.88 -6.68
C TYR A 83 -14.04 -6.85 -7.57
N LYS A 84 -13.81 -6.45 -8.83
CA LYS A 84 -12.98 -7.19 -9.79
C LYS A 84 -11.64 -6.49 -10.01
N TRP A 85 -10.64 -7.23 -10.51
CA TRP A 85 -9.30 -6.69 -10.85
C TRP A 85 -9.32 -5.60 -11.92
N ASN A 86 -10.38 -5.46 -12.72
CA ASN A 86 -10.56 -4.36 -13.67
C ASN A 86 -11.29 -3.15 -13.04
N GLU A 87 -11.64 -3.20 -11.76
CA GLU A 87 -12.36 -2.15 -11.02
C GLU A 87 -11.50 -1.50 -9.93
N LEU A 88 -10.17 -1.57 -10.04
CA LEU A 88 -9.26 -1.05 -9.01
C LEU A 88 -9.43 0.46 -8.76
N GLY A 89 -9.87 1.22 -9.76
CA GLY A 89 -10.24 2.62 -9.57
C GLY A 89 -11.38 2.80 -8.57
N LYS A 90 -12.43 1.95 -8.62
CA LYS A 90 -13.54 1.97 -7.67
C LYS A 90 -13.10 1.50 -6.28
N LEU A 91 -12.26 0.47 -6.22
CA LEU A 91 -11.70 -0.01 -4.96
C LEU A 91 -10.81 1.05 -4.29
N ALA A 92 -10.05 1.83 -5.06
CA ALA A 92 -9.31 2.97 -4.54
C ALA A 92 -10.25 4.04 -3.92
N GLN A 93 -11.38 4.34 -4.57
CA GLN A 93 -12.38 5.26 -4.00
C GLN A 93 -12.97 4.73 -2.69
N LYS A 94 -13.19 3.41 -2.59
CA LYS A 94 -13.61 2.77 -1.33
C LYS A 94 -12.60 3.05 -0.23
N PHE A 95 -11.30 2.89 -0.48
CA PHE A 95 -10.27 3.19 0.52
C PHE A 95 -10.28 4.66 0.93
N TYR A 96 -10.54 5.59 0.02
CA TYR A 96 -10.67 7.01 0.38
C TYR A 96 -11.81 7.24 1.35
N ALA A 97 -12.97 6.61 1.12
CA ALA A 97 -14.13 6.68 2.00
C ALA A 97 -13.89 5.98 3.35
N ASP A 98 -13.22 4.82 3.36
CA ASP A 98 -12.95 4.03 4.57
C ASP A 98 -12.17 4.83 5.63
N TYR A 99 -11.34 5.78 5.20
CA TYR A 99 -10.49 6.58 6.07
C TYR A 99 -10.76 8.10 5.97
N GLU A 100 -11.91 8.53 5.42
CA GLU A 100 -12.20 9.95 5.17
C GLU A 100 -12.22 10.82 6.43
N LYS A 101 -12.48 10.21 7.59
CA LYS A 101 -12.61 10.88 8.89
C LYS A 101 -11.31 10.90 9.69
N GLU A 102 -10.26 10.26 9.19
CA GLU A 102 -8.97 10.21 9.86
C GLU A 102 -8.17 11.47 9.50
N ASP A 103 -7.57 12.12 10.50
CA ASP A 103 -6.61 13.18 10.26
C ASP A 103 -5.30 12.63 9.69
N TYR A 104 -4.51 13.50 9.08
CA TYR A 104 -3.27 13.10 8.40
C TYR A 104 -2.27 12.40 9.32
N ASN A 105 -2.11 12.85 10.57
CA ASN A 105 -1.17 12.22 11.50
C ASN A 105 -1.66 10.85 11.93
N SER A 106 -2.96 10.69 12.19
CA SER A 106 -3.58 9.39 12.44
C SER A 106 -3.40 8.42 11.27
N LEU A 107 -3.56 8.89 10.03
CA LEU A 107 -3.28 8.09 8.83
C LEU A 107 -1.83 7.59 8.78
N LEU A 108 -0.85 8.46 9.08
CA LEU A 108 0.56 8.07 9.09
C LEU A 108 0.86 7.03 10.17
N VAL A 109 0.34 7.20 11.39
CA VAL A 109 0.50 6.22 12.48
C VAL A 109 -0.14 4.88 12.13
N LYS A 110 -1.31 4.89 11.49
CA LYS A 110 -1.94 3.65 11.01
C LYS A 110 -1.09 3.00 9.93
N LEU A 111 -0.51 3.78 9.01
CA LEU A 111 0.34 3.24 7.96
C LEU A 111 1.61 2.61 8.55
N ASP A 112 2.24 3.26 9.53
CA ASP A 112 3.42 2.72 10.25
C ASP A 112 3.08 1.34 10.88
N LYS A 113 1.93 1.23 11.56
CA LYS A 113 1.44 -0.03 12.15
C LYS A 113 1.10 -1.11 11.11
N ASN A 114 0.51 -0.70 9.99
CA ASN A 114 0.16 -1.61 8.90
C ASN A 114 1.44 -2.21 8.28
N VAL A 115 2.46 -1.38 7.99
CA VAL A 115 3.75 -1.86 7.49
C VAL A 115 4.42 -2.81 8.47
N ALA A 116 4.45 -2.47 9.76
CA ALA A 116 4.99 -3.37 10.79
C ALA A 116 4.27 -4.73 10.81
N SER A 117 2.94 -4.72 10.69
CA SER A 117 2.13 -5.94 10.67
C SER A 117 2.42 -6.80 9.42
N ILE A 118 2.64 -6.18 8.26
CA ILE A 118 3.03 -6.88 7.04
C ILE A 118 4.44 -7.48 7.18
N LEU A 119 5.38 -6.76 7.78
CA LEU A 119 6.72 -7.29 8.04
C LEU A 119 6.66 -8.48 9.00
N SER A 120 5.87 -8.42 10.08
CA SER A 120 5.64 -9.55 10.98
C SER A 120 5.01 -10.75 10.26
N LEU A 121 4.05 -10.51 9.36
CA LEU A 121 3.49 -11.56 8.50
C LEU A 121 4.58 -12.23 7.65
N ILE A 122 5.41 -11.45 6.95
CA ILE A 122 6.50 -11.99 6.13
C ILE A 122 7.49 -12.77 6.99
N GLU A 123 7.80 -12.27 8.18
CA GLU A 123 8.71 -12.93 9.10
C GLU A 123 8.19 -14.29 9.56
N SER A 124 6.88 -14.41 9.79
CA SER A 124 6.23 -15.67 10.16
C SER A 124 6.24 -16.74 9.06
N LYS A 125 6.56 -16.39 7.80
CA LYS A 125 6.57 -17.32 6.66
C LYS A 125 8.00 -17.70 6.27
N SER A 126 8.14 -18.90 5.72
CA SER A 126 9.40 -19.38 5.12
C SER A 126 9.58 -18.83 3.70
N ASN A 127 10.82 -18.87 3.18
CA ASN A 127 11.08 -18.50 1.78
C ASN A 127 10.26 -19.35 0.81
N LYS A 128 10.16 -20.67 1.09
CA LYS A 128 9.36 -21.60 0.31
C LYS A 128 7.89 -21.17 0.21
N ALA A 129 7.28 -20.82 1.34
CA ALA A 129 5.89 -20.35 1.37
C ALA A 129 5.70 -19.02 0.62
N LEU A 130 6.72 -18.17 0.59
CA LEU A 130 6.66 -16.86 -0.06
C LEU A 130 6.95 -16.93 -1.57
N TYR A 131 7.85 -17.79 -2.03
CA TYR A 131 8.42 -17.69 -3.38
C TYR A 131 8.50 -18.99 -4.19
N GLU A 132 8.33 -20.16 -3.57
CA GLU A 132 8.49 -21.43 -4.27
C GLU A 132 7.16 -22.11 -4.61
N VAL A 133 6.04 -21.54 -4.15
CA VAL A 133 4.69 -22.05 -4.44
C VAL A 133 3.77 -20.95 -4.96
N SER A 134 2.87 -21.33 -5.87
CA SER A 134 1.74 -20.49 -6.26
C SER A 134 0.77 -20.35 -5.09
N TRP A 135 0.36 -19.11 -4.81
CA TRP A 135 -0.52 -18.78 -3.69
C TRP A 135 -1.86 -18.20 -4.15
N TYR A 136 -1.85 -17.40 -5.22
CA TYR A 136 -3.04 -16.91 -5.90
C TYR A 136 -2.85 -17.06 -7.41
N GLU A 137 -3.59 -17.99 -8.02
CA GLU A 137 -3.42 -18.39 -9.42
C GLU A 137 -1.95 -18.72 -9.72
N LYS A 138 -1.28 -17.95 -10.58
CA LYS A 138 0.14 -18.11 -10.89
C LYS A 138 1.08 -17.37 -9.95
N TRP A 139 0.57 -16.49 -9.09
CA TRP A 139 1.38 -15.58 -8.28
C TRP A 139 1.77 -16.21 -6.94
N THR A 140 3.04 -16.07 -6.58
CA THR A 140 3.55 -16.41 -5.25
C THR A 140 3.06 -15.40 -4.21
N LEU A 141 3.04 -15.78 -2.93
CA LEU A 141 2.62 -14.88 -1.85
C LEU A 141 3.52 -13.64 -1.77
N GLY A 142 4.84 -13.85 -1.86
CA GLY A 142 5.82 -12.75 -1.86
C GLY A 142 5.55 -11.74 -2.98
N ARG A 143 5.17 -12.21 -4.16
CA ARG A 143 4.79 -11.34 -5.28
C ARG A 143 3.48 -10.59 -5.02
N MET A 144 2.48 -11.24 -4.44
CA MET A 144 1.22 -10.59 -4.05
C MET A 144 1.44 -9.51 -2.97
N ILE A 145 2.27 -9.77 -1.96
CA ILE A 145 2.64 -8.76 -0.96
C ILE A 145 3.37 -7.60 -1.62
N GLN A 146 4.35 -7.90 -2.49
CA GLN A 146 5.15 -6.90 -3.19
C GLN A 146 4.32 -5.96 -4.07
N PHE A 147 3.30 -6.48 -4.78
CA PHE A 147 2.37 -5.69 -5.59
C PHE A 147 1.58 -4.67 -4.78
N ASN A 148 1.36 -4.94 -3.50
CA ASN A 148 0.50 -4.15 -2.62
C ASN A 148 1.29 -3.37 -1.55
N THR A 149 2.63 -3.45 -1.58
CA THR A 149 3.52 -2.74 -0.64
C THR A 149 4.68 -2.03 -1.34
N ALA A 150 5.82 -2.70 -1.52
CA ALA A 150 7.05 -2.10 -2.02
C ALA A 150 6.89 -1.40 -3.39
N SER A 151 6.07 -1.95 -4.29
CA SER A 151 5.72 -1.30 -5.56
C SER A 151 4.91 -0.01 -5.36
N PRO A 152 3.73 -0.04 -4.69
CA PRO A 152 2.98 1.16 -4.35
C PRO A 152 3.79 2.22 -3.60
N TYR A 153 4.68 1.85 -2.67
CA TYR A 153 5.50 2.82 -1.94
C TYR A 153 6.45 3.58 -2.86
N THR A 154 7.06 2.88 -3.83
CA THR A 154 7.91 3.52 -4.85
C THR A 154 7.10 4.48 -5.71
N ASN A 155 5.91 4.08 -6.16
CA ASN A 155 5.03 4.92 -6.97
C ASN A 155 4.55 6.16 -6.20
N ALA A 156 4.06 5.95 -4.98
CA ALA A 156 3.60 7.00 -4.07
C ALA A 156 4.71 8.01 -3.81
N ARG A 157 5.93 7.55 -3.56
CA ARG A 157 7.08 8.45 -3.35
C ARG A 157 7.33 9.35 -4.57
N GLY A 158 7.27 8.79 -5.78
CA GLY A 158 7.39 9.56 -7.02
C GLY A 158 6.31 10.65 -7.13
N ARG A 159 5.06 10.30 -6.82
CA ARG A 159 3.93 11.24 -6.81
C ARG A 159 4.10 12.35 -5.75
N VAL A 160 4.44 11.98 -4.52
CA VAL A 160 4.68 12.92 -3.42
C VAL A 160 5.80 13.89 -3.77
N ARG A 161 6.94 13.42 -4.29
CA ARG A 161 8.05 14.31 -4.66
C ARG A 161 7.70 15.24 -5.83
N LYS A 162 6.94 14.76 -6.83
CA LYS A 162 6.42 15.61 -7.92
C LYS A 162 5.54 16.73 -7.35
N TRP A 163 4.64 16.39 -6.44
CA TRP A 163 3.75 17.36 -5.79
C TRP A 163 4.48 18.34 -4.87
N LYS A 164 5.42 17.87 -4.02
CA LYS A 164 6.24 18.74 -3.15
C LYS A 164 7.00 19.80 -3.97
N LYS A 165 7.55 19.42 -5.13
CA LYS A 165 8.25 20.33 -6.04
C LYS A 165 7.34 21.41 -6.61
N ALA A 166 6.07 21.12 -6.84
CA ALA A 166 5.11 22.06 -7.40
C ALA A 166 4.53 23.03 -6.35
N ASN A 167 4.40 22.60 -5.09
CA ASN A 167 3.58 23.30 -4.09
C ASN A 167 4.34 23.85 -2.87
N ASN A 168 5.64 23.55 -2.71
CA ASN A 168 6.47 23.92 -1.55
C ASN A 168 5.75 23.80 -0.19
N PRO A 169 5.29 22.59 0.19
CA PRO A 169 4.31 22.37 1.27
C PRO A 169 4.93 22.31 2.68
N VAL A 170 6.13 22.90 2.86
CA VAL A 170 6.88 22.93 4.14
C VAL A 170 6.51 24.18 4.92
#